data_AF-A0A0C3B285-F1
#
_entry.id   AF-A0A0C3B285-F1
#
_cell.length_a   1.000
_cell.length_b   1.000
_cell.length_c   1.000
_cell.angle_alpha   90.00
_cell.angle_beta   90.00
_cell.angle_gamma   90.00
#
_symmetry.space_group_name_H-M   'P 1'
#
loop_
_entity.id
_entity.type
_entity.pdbx_description
1 polymer ?
#
loop_
_entity_poly.entity_id
_entity_poly.type
_entity_poly.pdbx_seq_one_letter_code
_entity_poly.pdbx_strand_id
1 'polypeptide(L)'
;MNPQWQFPLEALRQTPSTVSIQDEMSRRQRGIDWLMRMGATLNMGLGPCLTGATYFHRFYMRRMLEDYNELEIAATCLFLASKTEENGKRLEDVVTVMLAKVHGIPPAEVAGAYENEAKSLEHLVLTYEEVLLEVLCFDFDVRYPHTYLADIIATYDATSPDPILHSLIDCAWSVAHDSYRTPLCILLPPQIIAAASFLFAQCLAEGPNSPSLTERLEVANSTDTRWRQVLGISENDVQQVAGK
;
A
#
# COMPACT_ATOMS: atom_id res chain seq x y z
N MET A 1 10.79 -0.66 -21.61
CA MET A 1 10.52 0.63 -20.96
C MET A 1 10.43 0.34 -19.47
N ASN A 2 11.25 0.97 -18.63
CA ASN A 2 11.04 0.87 -17.19
C ASN A 2 9.73 1.58 -16.87
N PRO A 3 8.79 0.93 -16.16
CA PRO A 3 7.56 1.59 -15.77
C PRO A 3 7.91 2.75 -14.82
N GLN A 4 7.28 3.91 -15.06
CA GLN A 4 7.57 5.20 -14.41
C GLN A 4 7.64 5.13 -12.88
N TRP A 5 6.91 4.19 -12.28
CA TRP A 5 6.70 4.07 -10.83
C TRP A 5 7.34 2.84 -10.19
N GLN A 6 8.19 2.12 -10.92
CA GLN A 6 9.01 1.07 -10.32
C GLN A 6 10.44 1.57 -10.15
N PHE A 7 10.85 1.67 -8.89
CA PHE A 7 12.17 2.15 -8.52
C PHE A 7 13.07 0.98 -8.10
N PRO A 8 14.36 0.99 -8.45
CA PRO A 8 15.31 0.06 -7.88
C PRO A 8 15.44 0.30 -6.37
N LEU A 9 15.81 -0.73 -5.60
CA LEU A 9 15.91 -0.62 -4.14
C LEU A 9 16.92 0.46 -3.72
N GLU A 10 17.99 0.60 -4.51
CA GLU A 10 19.05 1.57 -4.35
C GLU A 10 18.55 3.02 -4.45
N ALA A 11 17.44 3.27 -5.16
CA ALA A 11 16.84 4.60 -5.27
C ALA A 11 16.34 5.12 -3.92
N LEU A 12 16.01 4.23 -2.96
CA LEU A 12 15.64 4.64 -1.60
C LEU A 12 16.79 5.32 -0.83
N ARG A 13 18.05 5.13 -1.28
CA ARG A 13 19.22 5.82 -0.70
C ARG A 13 19.46 7.19 -1.32
N GLN A 14 18.70 7.55 -2.34
CA GLN A 14 18.85 8.76 -3.15
C GLN A 14 17.50 9.48 -3.29
N THR A 15 16.61 9.31 -2.32
CA THR A 15 15.40 10.12 -2.19
C THR A 15 15.79 11.58 -1.97
N PRO A 16 14.88 12.54 -2.26
CA PRO A 16 15.18 13.96 -2.03
C PRO A 16 15.45 14.30 -0.55
N SER A 17 14.90 13.52 0.38
CA SER A 17 15.08 13.74 1.81
C SER A 17 16.54 13.62 2.23
N THR A 18 16.97 14.44 3.17
CA THR A 18 18.34 14.50 3.71
C THR A 18 18.50 13.71 5.02
N VAL A 19 17.39 13.29 5.64
CA VAL A 19 17.37 12.43 6.81
C VAL A 19 17.96 11.04 6.54
N SER A 20 18.29 10.30 7.59
CA SER A 20 18.76 8.93 7.44
C SER A 20 17.68 8.03 6.81
N ILE A 21 18.10 6.98 6.10
CA ILE A 21 17.16 6.01 5.52
C ILE A 21 16.26 5.37 6.59
N GLN A 22 16.78 5.15 7.81
CA GLN A 22 16.01 4.59 8.91
C GLN A 22 14.93 5.57 9.38
N ASP A 23 15.26 6.85 9.49
CA ASP A 23 14.29 7.89 9.86
C ASP A 23 13.23 8.07 8.77
N GLU A 24 13.65 8.12 7.49
CA GLU A 24 12.72 8.21 6.36
C GLU A 24 11.76 7.01 6.30
N MET A 25 12.26 5.78 6.44
CA MET A 25 11.39 4.59 6.48
C MET A 25 10.42 4.64 7.67
N SER A 26 10.88 5.08 8.84
CA SER A 26 10.05 5.22 10.04
C SER A 26 8.95 6.27 9.84
N ARG A 27 9.27 7.42 9.23
CA ARG A 27 8.31 8.48 8.90
C ARG A 27 7.28 8.03 7.88
N ARG A 28 7.72 7.31 6.84
CA ARG A 28 6.82 6.73 5.84
C ARG A 28 5.85 5.75 6.49
N GLN A 29 6.35 4.84 7.32
CA GLN A 29 5.51 3.90 8.05
C GLN A 29 4.47 4.62 8.93
N ARG A 30 4.87 5.67 9.66
CA ARG A 30 3.91 6.49 10.45
C ARG A 30 2.85 7.14 9.59
N GLY A 31 3.22 7.67 8.42
CA GLY A 31 2.28 8.25 7.46
C GLY A 31 1.27 7.22 6.95
N ILE A 32 1.71 6.00 6.63
CA ILE A 32 0.82 4.91 6.23
C ILE A 32 -0.09 4.46 7.38
N ASP A 33 0.45 4.29 8.59
CA ASP A 33 -0.35 3.92 9.77
C ASP A 33 -1.41 4.99 10.11
N TRP A 34 -1.08 6.26 9.86
CA TRP A 34 -2.04 7.35 9.96
C TRP A 34 -3.11 7.28 8.87
N LEU A 35 -2.70 7.11 7.60
CA LEU A 35 -3.58 6.98 6.44
C LEU A 35 -4.62 5.86 6.65
N MET A 36 -4.18 4.67 7.06
CA MET A 36 -5.06 3.53 7.29
C MET A 36 -6.07 3.80 8.41
N ARG A 37 -5.63 4.45 9.50
CA ARG A 37 -6.52 4.85 10.61
C ARG A 37 -7.53 5.92 10.19
N MET A 38 -7.13 6.86 9.34
CA MET A 38 -8.06 7.85 8.77
C MET A 38 -9.08 7.17 7.86
N GLY A 39 -8.63 6.31 6.94
CA GLY A 39 -9.50 5.56 6.03
C GLY A 39 -10.55 4.73 6.77
N ALA A 40 -10.16 4.05 7.85
CA ALA A 40 -11.09 3.31 8.70
C ALA A 40 -12.17 4.22 9.33
N THR A 41 -11.79 5.38 9.87
CA THR A 41 -12.75 6.32 10.47
C THR A 41 -13.65 7.00 9.44
N LEU A 42 -13.14 7.22 8.22
CA LEU A 42 -13.90 7.74 7.08
C LEU A 42 -14.78 6.67 6.41
N ASN A 43 -14.75 5.42 6.90
CA ASN A 43 -15.44 4.27 6.31
C ASN A 43 -15.09 4.12 4.81
N MET A 44 -13.79 4.14 4.52
CA MET A 44 -13.26 3.91 3.18
C MET A 44 -12.99 2.42 2.97
N GLY A 45 -13.29 1.94 1.76
CA GLY A 45 -12.92 0.60 1.34
C GLY A 45 -11.40 0.45 1.23
N LEU A 46 -10.93 -0.80 1.13
CA LEU A 46 -9.51 -1.10 1.08
C LEU A 46 -8.80 -0.45 -0.13
N GLY A 47 -9.41 -0.51 -1.32
CA GLY A 47 -8.85 0.06 -2.56
C GLY A 47 -8.35 1.50 -2.41
N PRO A 48 -9.22 2.48 -2.08
CA PRO A 48 -8.83 3.86 -1.80
C PRO A 48 -7.68 4.04 -0.81
N CYS A 49 -7.61 3.22 0.25
CA CYS A 49 -6.51 3.29 1.21
C CYS A 49 -5.19 2.81 0.59
N LEU A 50 -5.21 1.74 -0.20
CA LEU A 50 -4.02 1.23 -0.92
C LEU A 50 -3.57 2.19 -2.03
N THR A 51 -4.49 2.81 -2.74
CA THR A 51 -4.24 3.87 -3.71
C THR A 51 -3.54 5.06 -3.05
N GLY A 52 -4.12 5.54 -1.94
CA GLY A 52 -3.52 6.62 -1.13
C GLY A 52 -2.13 6.26 -0.61
N ALA A 53 -1.92 5.04 -0.12
CA ALA A 53 -0.61 4.55 0.31
C ALA A 53 0.41 4.50 -0.84
N THR A 54 -0.01 4.12 -2.04
CA THR A 54 0.86 4.14 -3.23
C THR A 54 1.22 5.57 -3.63
N TYR A 55 0.25 6.49 -3.67
CA TYR A 55 0.50 7.91 -3.93
C TYR A 55 1.48 8.51 -2.92
N PHE A 56 1.30 8.19 -1.65
CA PHE A 56 2.18 8.62 -0.56
C PHE A 56 3.63 8.17 -0.80
N HIS A 57 3.86 6.88 -1.12
CA HIS A 57 5.21 6.39 -1.39
C HIS A 57 5.82 7.00 -2.64
N ARG A 58 5.04 7.16 -3.72
CA ARG A 58 5.45 7.85 -4.96
C ARG A 58 5.81 9.32 -4.68
N PHE A 59 5.06 10.00 -3.81
CA PHE A 59 5.27 11.40 -3.49
C PHE A 59 6.65 11.65 -2.89
N TYR A 60 7.03 10.85 -1.89
CA TYR A 60 8.34 10.98 -1.24
C TYR A 60 9.51 10.42 -2.06
N MET A 61 9.28 9.87 -3.25
CA MET A 61 10.35 9.66 -4.23
C MET A 61 10.74 10.96 -4.96
N ARG A 62 9.92 12.01 -4.88
CA ARG A 62 10.10 13.28 -5.61
C ARG A 62 10.06 14.54 -4.75
N ARG A 63 9.59 14.44 -3.50
CA ARG A 63 9.56 15.52 -2.51
C ARG A 63 10.23 15.09 -1.21
N MET A 64 10.72 16.07 -0.45
CA MET A 64 11.43 15.85 0.81
C MET A 64 10.42 15.64 1.95
N LEU A 65 10.72 14.71 2.86
CA LEU A 65 9.96 14.53 4.10
C LEU A 65 10.07 15.75 5.04
N GLU A 66 11.14 16.51 4.93
CA GLU A 66 11.39 17.69 5.76
C GLU A 66 10.48 18.87 5.39
N ASP A 67 10.15 19.00 4.11
CA ASP A 67 9.30 20.09 3.60
C ASP A 67 7.81 19.76 3.68
N TYR A 68 7.46 18.47 3.66
CA TYR A 68 6.09 17.99 3.64
C TYR A 68 5.86 17.00 4.78
N ASN A 69 4.94 17.34 5.69
CA ASN A 69 4.63 16.50 6.85
C ASN A 69 3.95 15.19 6.42
N GLU A 70 4.37 14.06 7.01
CA GLU A 70 3.84 12.75 6.65
C GLU A 70 2.34 12.58 6.93
N LEU A 71 1.78 13.24 7.95
CA LEU A 71 0.37 13.09 8.31
C LEU A 71 -0.53 13.92 7.39
N GLU A 72 -0.07 15.12 7.01
CA GLU A 72 -0.74 16.02 6.08
C GLU A 72 -0.77 15.42 4.66
N ILE A 73 0.37 14.91 4.18
CA ILE A 73 0.43 14.24 2.87
C ILE A 73 -0.37 12.94 2.87
N ALA A 74 -0.36 12.18 3.96
CA ALA A 74 -1.22 10.99 4.09
C ALA A 74 -2.71 11.33 3.96
N ALA A 75 -3.18 12.38 4.65
CA ALA A 75 -4.56 12.85 4.53
C ALA A 75 -4.88 13.33 3.10
N THR A 76 -3.95 14.06 2.48
CA THR A 76 -4.09 14.56 1.11
C THR A 76 -4.15 13.42 0.09
N CYS A 77 -3.28 12.42 0.22
CA CYS A 77 -3.29 11.23 -0.64
C CYS A 77 -4.59 10.46 -0.50
N LEU A 78 -5.12 10.34 0.72
CA LEU A 78 -6.39 9.69 0.98
C LEU A 78 -7.57 10.46 0.37
N PHE A 79 -7.55 11.80 0.46
CA PHE A 79 -8.56 12.65 -0.17
C PHE A 79 -8.54 12.49 -1.70
N LEU A 80 -7.37 12.58 -2.34
CA LEU A 80 -7.25 12.37 -3.78
C LEU A 80 -7.68 10.96 -4.19
N ALA A 81 -7.22 9.94 -3.47
CA ALA A 81 -7.59 8.54 -3.73
C ALA A 81 -9.10 8.29 -3.61
N SER A 82 -9.78 8.96 -2.68
CA SER A 82 -11.24 8.88 -2.55
C SER A 82 -11.95 9.32 -3.83
N LYS A 83 -11.40 10.31 -4.54
CA LYS A 83 -11.96 10.81 -5.80
C LYS A 83 -11.64 9.89 -6.97
N THR A 84 -10.44 9.33 -7.04
CA THR A 84 -10.02 8.48 -8.17
C THR A 84 -10.64 7.08 -8.13
N GLU A 85 -10.99 6.58 -6.94
CA GLU A 85 -11.55 5.24 -6.71
C GLU A 85 -13.09 5.22 -6.56
N GLU A 86 -13.76 6.28 -7.00
CA GLU A 86 -15.23 6.43 -6.91
C GLU A 86 -15.81 6.31 -5.48
N ASN A 87 -14.99 6.51 -4.44
CA ASN A 87 -15.39 6.53 -3.02
C ASN A 87 -15.30 7.95 -2.45
N GLY A 88 -15.84 8.92 -3.19
CA GLY A 88 -15.63 10.35 -2.93
C GLY A 88 -15.95 10.73 -1.48
N LYS A 89 -14.98 11.34 -0.80
CA LYS A 89 -15.17 11.96 0.52
C LYS A 89 -15.18 13.46 0.40
N ARG A 90 -15.98 14.14 1.23
CA ARG A 90 -15.96 15.60 1.30
C ARG A 90 -14.68 16.03 2.01
N LEU A 91 -14.09 17.14 1.56
CA LEU A 91 -12.90 17.70 2.18
C LEU A 91 -13.11 17.99 3.68
N GLU A 92 -14.27 18.56 4.01
CA GLU A 92 -14.71 18.81 5.39
C GLU A 92 -14.65 17.56 6.27
N ASP A 93 -15.08 16.40 5.75
CA ASP A 93 -15.08 15.14 6.49
C ASP A 93 -13.65 14.65 6.74
N VAL A 94 -12.77 14.74 5.74
CA VAL A 94 -11.35 14.38 5.86
C VAL A 94 -10.66 15.24 6.91
N VAL A 95 -10.85 16.56 6.84
CA VAL A 95 -10.26 17.52 7.79
C VAL A 95 -10.82 17.33 9.20
N THR A 96 -12.14 17.10 9.32
CA THR A 96 -12.77 16.80 10.62
C THR A 96 -12.16 15.55 11.24
N VAL A 97 -12.00 14.47 10.48
CA VAL A 97 -11.37 13.24 10.99
C VAL A 97 -9.90 13.44 11.33
N MET A 98 -9.17 14.24 10.55
CA MET A 98 -7.78 14.59 10.82
C MET A 98 -7.65 15.31 12.17
N LEU A 99 -8.41 16.39 12.37
CA LEU A 99 -8.41 17.17 13.60
C LEU A 99 -8.84 16.36 14.82
N ALA A 100 -9.92 15.57 14.68
CA ALA A 100 -10.41 14.69 15.73
C ALA A 100 -9.30 13.77 16.25
N LYS A 101 -8.54 13.16 15.33
CA LYS A 101 -7.44 12.25 15.69
C LYS A 101 -6.21 12.97 16.23
N VAL A 102 -5.87 14.17 15.72
CA VAL A 102 -4.75 14.98 16.23
C VAL A 102 -5.00 15.41 17.68
N HIS A 103 -6.23 15.87 17.97
CA HIS A 103 -6.62 16.35 19.29
C HIS A 103 -7.11 15.25 20.24
N GLY A 104 -7.27 14.01 19.74
CA GLY A 104 -7.71 12.87 20.55
C GLY A 104 -9.18 12.97 21.00
N ILE A 105 -10.02 13.63 20.20
CA ILE A 105 -11.44 13.87 20.49
C ILE A 105 -12.34 13.17 19.47
N PRO A 106 -13.63 12.96 19.77
CA PRO A 106 -14.61 12.50 18.79
C PRO A 106 -14.79 13.51 17.63
N PRO A 107 -15.02 13.05 16.37
CA PRO A 107 -15.27 13.94 15.23
C PRO A 107 -16.41 14.95 15.43
N ALA A 108 -17.43 14.58 16.19
CA ALA A 108 -18.57 15.45 16.51
C ALA A 108 -18.18 16.68 17.35
N GLU A 109 -17.06 16.62 18.09
CA GLU A 109 -16.58 17.70 18.96
C GLU A 109 -15.62 18.66 18.24
N VAL A 110 -15.28 18.40 16.98
CA VAL A 110 -14.42 19.29 16.18
C VAL A 110 -15.17 20.57 15.80
N ALA A 111 -16.45 20.45 15.48
CA ALA A 111 -17.31 21.57 15.10
C ALA A 111 -17.45 22.57 16.27
N GLY A 112 -17.23 23.85 16.01
CA GLY A 112 -17.28 24.92 17.01
C GLY A 112 -16.01 25.12 17.83
N ALA A 113 -15.20 24.07 18.05
CA ALA A 113 -13.97 24.15 18.84
C ALA A 113 -12.73 24.49 17.99
N TYR A 114 -12.65 23.98 16.75
CA TYR A 114 -11.45 24.08 15.90
C TYR A 114 -11.72 24.66 14.50
N GLU A 115 -12.73 25.51 14.35
CA GLU A 115 -13.17 26.01 13.04
C GLU A 115 -12.08 26.73 12.23
N ASN A 116 -11.25 27.54 12.89
CA ASN A 116 -10.16 28.26 12.20
C ASN A 116 -9.04 27.31 11.75
N GLU A 117 -8.74 26.30 12.57
CA GLU A 117 -7.76 25.26 12.23
C GLU A 117 -8.28 24.38 11.09
N ALA A 118 -9.57 24.03 11.11
CA ALA A 118 -10.24 23.30 10.04
C ALA A 118 -10.12 24.03 8.70
N LYS A 119 -10.47 25.32 8.63
CA LYS A 119 -10.32 26.11 7.40
C LYS A 119 -8.88 26.18 6.90
N SER A 120 -7.92 26.27 7.82
CA SER A 120 -6.49 26.29 7.48
C SER A 120 -6.04 24.95 6.89
N LEU A 121 -6.49 23.84 7.48
CA LEU A 121 -6.22 22.49 6.98
C LEU A 121 -6.93 22.20 5.66
N GLU A 122 -8.15 22.68 5.44
CA GLU A 122 -8.84 22.58 4.16
C GLU A 122 -8.02 23.24 3.04
N HIS A 123 -7.54 24.46 3.28
CA HIS A 123 -6.66 25.16 2.34
C HIS A 123 -5.35 24.39 2.11
N LEU A 124 -4.76 23.84 3.17
CA LEU A 124 -3.53 23.05 3.09
C LEU A 124 -3.70 21.78 2.25
N VAL A 125 -4.77 21.01 2.48
CA VAL A 125 -5.05 19.77 1.73
C VAL A 125 -5.28 20.09 0.25
N LEU A 126 -5.98 21.19 -0.07
CA LEU A 126 -6.16 21.61 -1.47
C LEU A 126 -4.83 22.03 -2.11
N THR A 127 -3.99 22.77 -1.38
CA THR A 127 -2.67 23.18 -1.86
C THR A 127 -1.77 21.96 -2.13
N TYR A 128 -1.72 21.02 -1.18
CA TYR A 128 -0.93 19.80 -1.35
C TYR A 128 -1.52 18.85 -2.38
N GLU A 129 -2.83 18.87 -2.61
CA GLU A 129 -3.44 18.12 -3.69
C GLU A 129 -2.91 18.59 -5.06
N GLU A 130 -2.81 19.91 -5.29
CA GLU A 130 -2.23 20.43 -6.54
C GLU A 130 -0.79 19.94 -6.73
N VAL A 131 0.03 19.99 -5.68
CA VAL A 131 1.41 19.47 -5.69
C VAL A 131 1.41 17.97 -5.93
N LEU A 132 0.52 17.21 -5.30
CA LEU A 132 0.41 15.76 -5.44
C LEU A 132 0.05 15.37 -6.87
N LEU A 133 -0.90 16.07 -7.51
CA LEU A 133 -1.28 15.84 -8.91
C LEU A 133 -0.10 16.02 -9.87
N GLU A 134 0.69 17.10 -9.68
CA GLU A 134 1.91 17.34 -10.45
C GLU A 134 2.95 16.24 -10.20
N VAL A 135 3.19 15.91 -8.93
CA VAL A 135 4.14 14.89 -8.52
C VAL A 135 3.77 13.53 -9.09
N LEU A 136 2.49 13.18 -9.16
CA LEU A 136 1.99 11.94 -9.76
C LEU A 136 1.92 11.99 -11.29
N CYS A 137 2.25 13.12 -11.93
CA CYS A 137 2.08 13.30 -13.37
C CYS A 137 0.66 12.96 -13.87
N PHE A 138 -0.36 13.15 -13.02
CA PHE A 138 -1.74 12.73 -13.28
C PHE A 138 -1.90 11.22 -13.60
N ASP A 139 -0.94 10.39 -13.19
CA ASP A 139 -1.02 8.94 -13.31
C ASP A 139 -1.63 8.33 -12.05
N PHE A 140 -2.94 8.07 -12.14
CA PHE A 140 -3.77 7.50 -11.09
C PHE A 140 -3.94 5.99 -11.20
N ASP A 141 -3.28 5.33 -12.15
CA ASP A 141 -3.40 3.88 -12.30
C ASP A 141 -2.58 3.18 -11.20
N VAL A 142 -3.31 2.45 -10.34
CA VAL A 142 -2.75 1.65 -9.26
C VAL A 142 -3.31 0.24 -9.35
N ARG A 143 -2.40 -0.73 -9.41
CA ARG A 143 -2.72 -2.16 -9.39
C ARG A 143 -2.30 -2.76 -8.06
N TYR A 144 -3.15 -3.63 -7.51
CA TYR A 144 -2.97 -4.18 -6.17
C TYR A 144 -2.54 -5.65 -6.20
N PRO A 145 -1.70 -6.12 -5.26
CA PRO A 145 -1.44 -7.56 -5.10
C PRO A 145 -2.73 -8.36 -4.79
N HIS A 146 -3.70 -7.73 -4.13
CA HIS A 146 -4.96 -8.33 -3.72
C HIS A 146 -5.82 -8.85 -4.89
N THR A 147 -5.79 -8.19 -6.05
CA THR A 147 -6.54 -8.66 -7.23
C THR A 147 -6.02 -10.02 -7.68
N TYR A 148 -4.70 -10.18 -7.67
CA TYR A 148 -4.05 -11.43 -8.04
C TYR A 148 -4.29 -12.57 -7.04
N LEU A 149 -4.38 -12.25 -5.75
CA LEU A 149 -4.77 -13.22 -4.72
C LEU A 149 -6.22 -13.69 -4.91
N ALA A 150 -7.13 -12.78 -5.27
CA ALA A 150 -8.51 -13.12 -5.60
C ALA A 150 -8.61 -14.01 -6.85
N ASP A 151 -7.79 -13.74 -7.87
CA ASP A 151 -7.73 -14.57 -9.09
C ASP A 151 -7.26 -16.01 -8.79
N ILE A 152 -6.36 -16.19 -7.81
CA ILE A 152 -5.97 -17.52 -7.34
C ILE A 152 -7.18 -18.25 -6.76
N ILE A 153 -7.91 -17.64 -5.81
CA ILE A 153 -9.12 -18.27 -5.24
C ILE A 153 -10.11 -18.63 -6.36
N ALA A 154 -10.42 -17.69 -7.24
CA ALA A 154 -11.41 -17.89 -8.30
C ALA A 154 -11.05 -19.07 -9.23
N THR A 155 -9.76 -19.23 -9.54
CA THR A 155 -9.26 -20.32 -10.39
C THR A 155 -9.40 -21.69 -9.70
N TYR A 156 -9.07 -21.75 -8.41
CA TYR A 156 -9.13 -23.00 -7.66
C TYR A 156 -10.56 -23.39 -7.31
N ASP A 157 -11.42 -22.45 -6.91
CA ASP A 157 -12.84 -22.71 -6.62
C ASP A 157 -13.61 -23.20 -7.86
N ALA A 158 -13.23 -22.75 -9.05
CA ALA A 158 -13.79 -23.26 -10.31
C ALA A 158 -13.45 -24.74 -10.58
N THR A 159 -12.36 -25.25 -10.00
CA THR A 159 -11.89 -26.63 -10.22
C THR A 159 -12.25 -27.55 -9.05
N SER A 160 -11.91 -27.13 -7.83
CA SER A 160 -12.14 -27.85 -6.58
C SER A 160 -11.98 -26.88 -5.39
N PRO A 161 -13.08 -26.48 -4.73
CA PRO A 161 -13.01 -25.63 -3.55
C PRO A 161 -12.19 -26.30 -2.43
N ASP A 162 -11.17 -25.60 -1.93
CA ASP A 162 -10.31 -26.07 -0.85
C ASP A 162 -10.32 -25.05 0.32
N PRO A 163 -10.89 -25.39 1.49
CA PRO A 163 -10.95 -24.48 2.63
C PRO A 163 -9.55 -24.14 3.18
N ILE A 164 -8.55 -25.00 2.99
CA ILE A 164 -7.17 -24.73 3.40
C ILE A 164 -6.59 -23.60 2.54
N LEU A 165 -6.85 -23.63 1.23
CA LEU A 165 -6.42 -22.58 0.32
C LEU A 165 -7.05 -21.23 0.66
N HIS A 166 -8.35 -21.19 1.00
CA HIS A 166 -9.02 -19.96 1.45
C HIS A 166 -8.31 -19.35 2.66
N SER A 167 -8.02 -20.18 3.69
CA SER A 167 -7.29 -19.71 4.86
C SER A 167 -5.86 -19.22 4.53
N LEU A 168 -5.18 -19.86 3.59
CA LEU A 168 -3.87 -19.41 3.11
C LEU A 168 -3.96 -18.05 2.42
N ILE A 169 -4.98 -17.85 1.59
CA ILE A 169 -5.18 -16.59 0.87
C ILE A 169 -5.59 -15.47 1.84
N ASP A 170 -6.40 -15.73 2.86
CA ASP A 170 -6.71 -14.74 3.90
C ASP A 170 -5.46 -14.27 4.64
N CYS A 171 -4.55 -15.21 4.94
CA CYS A 171 -3.25 -14.89 5.51
C CYS A 171 -2.40 -14.07 4.52
N ALA A 172 -2.30 -14.51 3.26
CA ALA A 172 -1.58 -13.80 2.21
C ALA A 172 -2.15 -12.40 1.95
N TRP A 173 -3.46 -12.22 2.05
CA TRP A 173 -4.15 -10.95 1.91
C TRP A 173 -3.71 -9.97 3.00
N SER A 174 -3.65 -10.46 4.25
CA SER A 174 -3.17 -9.67 5.38
C SER A 174 -1.70 -9.26 5.21
N VAL A 175 -0.85 -10.20 4.74
CA VAL A 175 0.57 -9.93 4.45
C VAL A 175 0.72 -8.92 3.31
N ALA A 176 -0.08 -9.06 2.25
CA ALA A 176 -0.10 -8.12 1.13
C ALA A 176 -0.56 -6.72 1.56
N HIS A 177 -1.53 -6.62 2.47
CA HIS A 177 -1.92 -5.36 3.09
C HIS A 177 -0.73 -4.75 3.87
N ASP A 178 -0.12 -5.51 4.76
CA ASP A 178 0.99 -5.05 5.60
C ASP A 178 2.21 -4.59 4.79
N SER A 179 2.40 -5.15 3.58
CA SER A 179 3.47 -4.73 2.67
C SER A 179 3.46 -3.23 2.36
N TYR A 180 2.29 -2.57 2.38
CA TYR A 180 2.14 -1.13 2.11
C TYR A 180 2.69 -0.23 3.23
N ARG A 181 2.96 -0.78 4.43
CA ARG A 181 3.69 -0.07 5.50
C ARG A 181 5.14 0.22 5.11
N THR A 182 5.63 -0.44 4.07
CA THR A 182 6.93 -0.25 3.44
C THR A 182 6.75 0.20 1.98
N PRO A 183 7.78 0.74 1.30
CA PRO A 183 7.65 1.17 -0.09
C PRO A 183 7.60 0.02 -1.11
N LEU A 184 7.30 -1.23 -0.72
CA LEU A 184 7.30 -2.38 -1.64
C LEU A 184 6.39 -2.19 -2.86
N CYS A 185 5.26 -1.49 -2.72
CA CYS A 185 4.34 -1.21 -3.82
C CYS A 185 4.91 -0.34 -4.96
N ILE A 186 6.05 0.35 -4.71
CA ILE A 186 6.79 1.10 -5.73
C ILE A 186 8.15 0.46 -6.08
N LEU A 187 8.50 -0.65 -5.44
CA LEU A 187 9.75 -1.39 -5.68
C LEU A 187 9.55 -2.67 -6.48
N LEU A 188 8.39 -3.32 -6.28
CA LEU A 188 8.07 -4.60 -6.87
C LEU A 188 6.73 -4.53 -7.62
N PRO A 189 6.58 -5.27 -8.73
CA PRO A 189 5.28 -5.44 -9.37
C PRO A 189 4.26 -6.09 -8.41
N PRO A 190 2.97 -5.75 -8.49
CA PRO A 190 1.95 -6.28 -7.59
C PRO A 190 1.79 -7.80 -7.66
N GLN A 191 2.04 -8.42 -8.82
CA GLN A 191 2.07 -9.88 -8.98
C GLN A 191 3.11 -10.52 -8.07
N ILE A 192 4.27 -9.89 -7.98
CA ILE A 192 5.41 -10.37 -7.21
C ILE A 192 5.14 -10.24 -5.71
N ILE A 193 4.54 -9.14 -5.29
CA ILE A 193 4.09 -8.97 -3.91
C ILE A 193 3.04 -10.02 -3.56
N ALA A 194 2.06 -10.28 -4.44
CA ALA A 194 1.04 -11.32 -4.23
C ALA A 194 1.67 -12.72 -4.08
N ALA A 195 2.61 -13.09 -4.94
CA ALA A 195 3.32 -14.36 -4.85
C ALA A 195 4.13 -14.49 -3.55
N ALA A 196 4.86 -13.44 -3.19
CA ALA A 196 5.64 -13.42 -1.96
C ALA A 196 4.73 -13.58 -0.73
N SER A 197 3.61 -12.86 -0.69
CA SER A 197 2.62 -13.00 0.38
C SER A 197 2.02 -14.41 0.46
N PHE A 198 1.72 -15.03 -0.69
CA PHE A 198 1.18 -16.39 -0.74
C PHE A 198 2.19 -17.44 -0.27
N LEU A 199 3.43 -17.37 -0.76
CA LEU A 199 4.51 -18.27 -0.32
C LEU A 199 4.82 -18.11 1.17
N PHE A 200 4.78 -16.86 1.68
CA PHE A 200 4.96 -16.58 3.10
C PHE A 200 3.82 -17.19 3.94
N ALA A 201 2.56 -17.07 3.49
CA ALA A 201 1.42 -17.70 4.15
C ALA A 201 1.55 -19.23 4.20
N GLN A 202 2.01 -19.87 3.12
CA GLN A 202 2.28 -21.32 3.11
C GLN A 202 3.38 -21.70 4.11
N CYS A 203 4.48 -20.94 4.13
CA CYS A 203 5.57 -21.14 5.08
C CYS A 203 5.08 -21.06 6.54
N LEU A 204 4.24 -20.07 6.85
CA LEU A 204 3.64 -19.92 8.18
C LEU A 204 2.73 -21.09 8.55
N ALA A 205 1.91 -21.57 7.61
CA ALA A 205 0.99 -22.68 7.85
C ALA A 205 1.71 -24.03 8.08
N GLU A 206 2.82 -24.25 7.39
CA GLU A 206 3.64 -25.47 7.51
C GLU A 206 4.58 -25.45 8.74
N GLY A 207 4.84 -24.27 9.30
CA GLY A 207 5.64 -24.10 10.52
C GLY A 207 7.15 -24.22 10.30
N PRO A 208 7.94 -24.52 11.36
CA PRO A 208 9.41 -24.42 11.34
C PRO A 208 10.13 -25.47 10.47
N ASN A 209 9.42 -26.49 10.00
CA ASN A 209 9.96 -27.51 9.08
C ASN A 209 9.63 -27.20 7.61
N SER A 210 9.09 -26.01 7.34
CA SER A 210 8.79 -25.59 5.97
C SER A 210 10.06 -25.51 5.14
N PRO A 211 10.02 -25.94 3.86
CA PRO A 211 11.11 -25.68 2.94
C PRO A 211 11.35 -24.18 2.83
N SER A 212 12.63 -23.81 2.76
CA SER A 212 13.06 -22.43 2.57
C SER A 212 12.43 -21.83 1.31
N LEU A 213 12.36 -20.50 1.25
CA LEU A 213 11.83 -19.82 0.07
C LEU A 213 12.52 -20.33 -1.19
N THR A 214 13.85 -20.38 -1.20
CA THR A 214 14.67 -20.87 -2.32
C THR A 214 14.30 -22.31 -2.74
N GLU A 215 14.13 -23.22 -1.78
CA GLU A 215 13.71 -24.60 -2.06
C GLU A 215 12.30 -24.66 -2.65
N ARG A 216 11.35 -23.83 -2.20
CA ARG A 216 10.01 -23.76 -2.82
C ARG A 216 10.08 -23.28 -4.25
N LEU A 217 10.98 -22.33 -4.53
CA LEU A 217 11.13 -21.79 -5.87
C LEU A 217 11.70 -22.82 -6.83
N GLU A 218 12.60 -23.68 -6.34
CA GLU A 218 13.21 -24.82 -7.07
C GLU A 218 12.27 -26.04 -7.20
N VAL A 219 11.57 -26.44 -6.12
CA VAL A 219 10.68 -27.62 -6.06
C VAL A 219 9.38 -27.41 -6.85
N ALA A 220 8.93 -26.17 -6.98
CA ALA A 220 7.78 -25.79 -7.82
C ALA A 220 8.00 -26.05 -9.33
N ASN A 221 9.14 -26.59 -9.73
CA ASN A 221 9.34 -27.21 -11.04
C ASN A 221 8.67 -28.60 -11.16
N SER A 222 8.08 -29.14 -10.08
CA SER A 222 7.52 -30.51 -10.06
C SER A 222 6.08 -30.66 -9.53
N THR A 223 5.53 -29.70 -8.75
CA THR A 223 4.14 -29.76 -8.25
C THR A 223 3.45 -28.39 -8.21
N ASP A 224 2.17 -28.42 -8.61
CA ASP A 224 1.16 -27.36 -8.78
C ASP A 224 1.64 -25.94 -9.16
N THR A 225 1.84 -25.74 -10.47
CA THR A 225 2.20 -24.46 -11.10
C THR A 225 1.00 -23.54 -11.38
N ARG A 226 -0.23 -23.90 -10.98
CA ARG A 226 -1.44 -23.16 -11.39
C ARG A 226 -1.44 -21.72 -10.89
N TRP A 227 -1.07 -21.48 -9.63
CA TRP A 227 -0.98 -20.12 -9.11
C TRP A 227 0.09 -19.28 -9.85
N ARG A 228 1.23 -19.86 -10.27
CA ARG A 228 2.25 -19.14 -11.06
C ARG A 228 1.71 -18.70 -12.42
N GLN A 229 0.92 -19.55 -13.07
CA GLN A 229 0.26 -19.25 -14.33
C GLN A 229 -0.76 -18.13 -14.17
N VAL A 230 -1.56 -18.16 -13.09
CA VAL A 230 -2.51 -17.07 -12.75
C VAL A 230 -1.79 -15.75 -12.53
N LEU A 231 -0.67 -15.78 -11.82
CA LEU A 231 0.11 -14.57 -11.52
C LEU A 231 0.96 -14.07 -12.71
N GLY A 232 1.12 -14.87 -13.77
CA GLY A 232 1.94 -14.53 -14.93
C GLY A 232 3.42 -14.33 -14.61
N ILE A 233 3.94 -15.00 -13.57
CA ILE A 233 5.30 -14.80 -13.06
C ILE A 233 6.26 -15.73 -13.77
N SER A 234 7.31 -15.17 -14.39
CA SER A 234 8.40 -15.94 -14.98
C SER A 234 9.44 -16.37 -13.93
N GLU A 235 10.23 -17.41 -14.19
CA GLU A 235 11.29 -17.88 -13.26
C GLU A 235 12.27 -16.76 -12.83
N ASN A 236 12.53 -15.80 -13.73
CA ASN A 236 13.43 -14.67 -13.46
C ASN A 236 12.85 -13.67 -12.44
N ASP A 237 11.53 -13.48 -12.42
CA ASP A 237 10.89 -12.52 -11.51
C ASP A 237 10.88 -13.03 -10.07
N VAL A 238 10.86 -14.35 -9.92
CA VAL A 238 10.94 -15.03 -8.63
C VAL A 238 12.33 -14.88 -7.99
N GLN A 239 13.40 -14.97 -8.79
CA GLN A 239 14.77 -14.77 -8.29
C GLN A 239 15.02 -13.34 -7.79
N GLN A 240 14.29 -12.34 -8.31
CA GLN A 240 14.34 -10.97 -7.79
C GLN A 240 13.77 -10.83 -6.37
N VAL A 241 12.88 -11.73 -5.95
CA VAL A 241 12.32 -11.78 -4.59
C VAL A 241 13.28 -12.49 -3.63
N ALA A 242 13.96 -13.54 -4.10
CA ALA A 242 14.85 -14.35 -3.26
C ALA A 242 16.27 -13.75 -3.09
N GLY A 243 16.70 -12.88 -4.01
CA GLY A 243 18.05 -12.31 -4.05
C GLY A 243 18.19 -10.87 -3.52
N LYS A 244 17.13 -10.27 -3.00
CA LYS A 244 17.12 -8.93 -2.38
C LYS A 244 16.83 -9.04 -0.89
#